data_AF-A0A1Y4N0G5-F1
#
_entry.id   AF-A0A1Y4N0G5-F1
#
_cell.length_a   1.000
_cell.length_b   1.000
_cell.length_c   1.000
_cell.angle_alpha   90.00
_cell.angle_beta   90.00
_cell.angle_gamma   90.00
#
_symmetry.space_group_name_H-M   'P 1'
#
loop_
_entity.id
_entity.type
_entity.pdbx_description
1 polymer ?
#
loop_
_entity_poly.entity_id
_entity_poly.type
_entity_poly.pdbx_seq_one_letter_code
_entity_poly.pdbx_strand_id
1 'polypeptide(L)'
;MITNITNQELELFLAKEHPAWHAQSVHNHANEYLTSIDERLAIAIEALVKSGERIDFQYGEFSLYLIQALRQNCSYWDAIILMDAYIKDPLNGKALILRR
;
A
#
# COMPACT_ATOMS: atom_id res chain seq x y z
N MET A 1 12.29 6.64 -2.11
CA MET A 1 11.70 6.26 -3.42
C MET A 1 11.82 4.76 -3.57
N ILE A 2 10.75 4.06 -3.95
CA ILE A 2 10.80 2.61 -4.11
C ILE A 2 11.45 2.29 -5.46
N THR A 3 12.63 1.68 -5.43
CA THR A 3 13.44 1.40 -6.64
C THR A 3 13.43 -0.07 -7.05
N ASN A 4 12.95 -0.96 -6.20
CA ASN A 4 13.09 -2.40 -6.41
C ASN A 4 11.98 -3.00 -7.30
N ILE A 5 10.94 -2.23 -7.57
CA ILE A 5 9.89 -2.57 -8.53
C ILE A 5 9.80 -1.45 -9.57
N THR A 6 9.51 -1.85 -10.80
CA THR A 6 9.29 -0.95 -11.93
C THR A 6 7.87 -0.40 -11.90
N ASN A 7 7.66 0.72 -12.59
CA ASN A 7 6.33 1.29 -12.74
C ASN A 7 5.35 0.30 -13.42
N GLN A 8 5.79 -0.35 -14.49
CA GLN A 8 4.97 -1.35 -15.21
C GLN A 8 4.53 -2.53 -14.33
N GLU A 9 5.41 -3.03 -13.46
CA GLU A 9 5.04 -4.10 -12.51
C GLU A 9 3.94 -3.63 -11.56
N LEU A 10 4.05 -2.41 -11.05
CA LEU A 10 3.03 -1.84 -10.17
C LEU A 10 1.72 -1.55 -10.90
N GLU A 11 1.77 -1.04 -12.13
CA GLU A 11 0.56 -0.82 -12.96
C GLU A 11 -0.20 -2.13 -13.19
N LEU A 12 0.52 -3.20 -13.56
CA LEU A 12 -0.09 -4.51 -13.79
C LEU A 12 -0.74 -5.05 -12.51
N PHE A 13 -0.12 -4.80 -11.36
CA PHE A 13 -0.71 -5.15 -10.06
C PHE A 13 -1.97 -4.33 -9.78
N LEU A 14 -1.89 -2.99 -9.87
CA LEU A 14 -3.00 -2.08 -9.59
C LEU A 14 -4.19 -2.28 -10.53
N ALA A 15 -3.95 -2.57 -11.81
CA ALA A 15 -5.02 -2.87 -12.77
C ALA A 15 -5.79 -4.15 -12.40
N LYS A 16 -5.12 -5.13 -11.76
CA LYS A 16 -5.77 -6.36 -11.27
C LYS A 16 -6.54 -6.12 -9.97
N GLU A 17 -5.96 -5.36 -9.04
CA GLU A 17 -6.62 -5.01 -7.77
C GLU A 17 -7.81 -4.08 -7.97
N HIS A 18 -7.74 -3.20 -8.97
CA HIS A 18 -8.80 -2.24 -9.28
C HIS A 18 -9.27 -2.35 -10.74
N PRO A 19 -10.01 -3.40 -11.12
CA PRO A 19 -10.44 -3.63 -12.52
C PRO A 19 -11.32 -2.52 -13.11
N ALA A 20 -11.95 -1.71 -12.25
CA ALA A 20 -12.80 -0.59 -12.66
C ALA A 20 -12.00 0.69 -12.95
N TRP A 21 -10.71 0.75 -12.62
CA TRP A 21 -9.89 1.93 -12.89
C TRP A 21 -9.53 2.03 -14.37
N HIS A 22 -9.57 3.26 -14.89
CA HIS A 22 -9.08 3.54 -16.22
C HIS A 22 -7.55 3.40 -16.27
N ALA A 23 -6.99 2.94 -17.40
CA ALA A 23 -5.55 2.73 -17.55
C ALA A 23 -4.71 3.97 -17.21
N GLN A 24 -5.19 5.17 -17.59
CA GLN A 24 -4.53 6.42 -17.23
C GLN A 24 -4.49 6.66 -15.71
N SER A 25 -5.56 6.32 -14.99
CA SER A 25 -5.59 6.45 -13.53
C SER A 25 -4.61 5.48 -12.88
N VAL A 26 -4.55 4.24 -13.39
CA VAL A 26 -3.56 3.23 -12.95
C VAL A 26 -2.13 3.75 -13.13
N HIS A 27 -1.80 4.28 -14.31
CA HIS A 27 -0.48 4.87 -14.60
C HIS A 27 -0.12 6.02 -13.64
N ASN A 28 -1.07 6.94 -13.42
CA ASN A 28 -0.85 8.08 -12.55
C ASN A 28 -0.61 7.63 -11.10
N HIS A 29 -1.45 6.71 -10.59
CA HIS A 29 -1.31 6.18 -9.24
C HIS A 29 -0.03 5.37 -9.07
N ALA A 30 0.38 4.54 -10.04
CA ALA A 30 1.64 3.81 -9.97
C ALA A 30 2.85 4.73 -9.84
N ASN A 31 2.90 5.81 -10.64
CA ASN A 31 3.95 6.82 -10.54
C ASN A 31 3.96 7.53 -9.17
N GLU A 32 2.78 7.94 -8.71
CA GLU A 32 2.63 8.62 -7.43
C GLU A 32 3.06 7.72 -6.28
N TYR A 33 2.68 6.45 -6.28
CA TYR A 33 3.01 5.53 -5.20
C TYR A 33 4.50 5.20 -5.13
N LEU A 34 5.18 4.97 -6.26
CA LEU A 34 6.62 4.71 -6.25
C LEU A 34 7.46 5.88 -5.73
N THR A 35 6.97 7.09 -5.94
CA THR A 35 7.66 8.32 -5.56
C THR A 35 7.32 8.80 -4.15
N SER A 36 6.07 8.60 -3.73
CA SER A 36 5.57 9.16 -2.48
C SER A 36 5.53 8.18 -1.32
N ILE A 37 5.33 6.87 -1.53
CA ILE A 37 5.23 5.91 -0.42
C ILE A 37 6.55 5.86 0.35
N ASP A 38 6.45 5.79 1.68
CA ASP A 38 7.58 5.67 2.57
C ASP A 38 8.43 4.42 2.25
N GLU A 39 9.75 4.62 2.13
CA GLU A 39 10.68 3.58 1.70
C GLU A 39 10.74 2.38 2.64
N ARG A 40 10.33 2.53 3.91
CA ARG A 40 10.27 1.41 4.85
C ARG A 40 9.27 0.33 4.41
N LEU A 41 8.28 0.70 3.61
CA LEU A 41 7.29 -0.23 3.05
C LEU A 41 7.79 -0.93 1.77
N ALA A 42 8.96 -0.55 1.24
CA ALA A 42 9.47 -1.09 -0.03
C ALA A 42 9.54 -2.62 -0.04
N ILE A 43 9.95 -3.24 1.06
CA ILE A 43 10.06 -4.72 1.17
C ILE A 43 8.67 -5.37 1.04
N ALA A 44 7.67 -4.83 1.75
CA ALA A 44 6.30 -5.37 1.71
C ALA A 44 5.66 -5.19 0.33
N ILE A 45 5.92 -4.05 -0.32
CA ILE A 45 5.44 -3.74 -1.67
C ILE A 45 6.11 -4.64 -2.71
N GLU A 46 7.43 -4.81 -2.62
CA GLU A 46 8.19 -5.66 -3.55
C GLU A 46 7.71 -7.12 -3.47
N ALA A 47 7.56 -7.66 -2.26
CA ALA A 47 7.07 -9.02 -2.06
C ALA A 47 5.67 -9.21 -2.65
N LEU A 48 4.77 -8.27 -2.39
CA LEU A 48 3.40 -8.30 -2.90
C LEU A 48 3.35 -8.26 -4.42
N VAL A 49 4.06 -7.32 -5.04
CA VAL A 49 3.99 -7.09 -6.49
C VAL A 49 4.69 -8.20 -7.27
N LYS A 50 5.86 -8.67 -6.83
CA LYS A 50 6.65 -9.67 -7.57
C LYS A 50 6.18 -11.10 -7.34
N SER A 51 5.77 -11.43 -6.12
CA SER A 51 5.51 -12.83 -5.73
C SER A 51 4.09 -13.07 -5.20
N GLY A 52 3.31 -12.01 -4.98
CA GLY A 52 2.02 -12.11 -4.30
C GLY A 52 2.14 -12.41 -2.80
N GLU A 53 3.36 -12.43 -2.26
CA GLU A 53 3.61 -12.69 -0.85
C GLU A 53 3.20 -11.50 0.01
N ARG A 54 2.63 -11.80 1.18
CA ARG A 54 2.23 -10.81 2.17
C ARG A 54 3.16 -10.91 3.36
N ILE A 55 3.78 -9.79 3.72
CA ILE A 55 4.73 -9.67 4.81
C ILE A 55 4.06 -8.86 5.91
N ASP A 56 4.05 -9.36 7.14
CA ASP A 56 3.53 -8.55 8.25
C ASP A 56 4.54 -7.48 8.68
N PHE A 57 4.54 -6.37 7.95
CA PHE A 57 5.31 -5.19 8.33
C PHE A 57 4.66 -4.50 9.52
N GLN A 58 5.45 -4.20 10.55
CA GLN A 58 5.01 -3.54 11.77
C GLN A 58 5.70 -2.19 11.95
N TYR A 59 4.93 -1.18 12.33
CA TYR A 59 5.44 0.13 12.70
C TYR A 59 4.59 0.77 13.80
N GLY A 60 5.24 1.21 14.88
CA GLY A 60 4.55 1.71 16.06
C GLY A 60 3.62 0.66 16.67
N GLU A 61 2.36 1.01 16.84
CA GLU A 61 1.33 0.12 17.41
C GLU A 61 0.57 -0.71 16.34
N PHE A 62 0.85 -0.49 15.05
CA PHE A 62 0.13 -1.16 13.96
C PHE A 62 1.03 -2.14 13.19
N SER A 63 0.41 -3.20 12.68
CA SER A 63 0.97 -4.05 11.62
C SER A 63 0.01 -4.10 10.43
N LEU A 64 0.51 -4.50 9.26
CA LEU A 64 -0.33 -4.61 8.06
C LEU A 64 -1.51 -5.57 8.28
N TYR A 65 -1.28 -6.71 8.93
CA TYR A 65 -2.36 -7.65 9.26
C TYR A 65 -3.33 -7.10 10.30
N LEU A 66 -2.84 -6.34 11.29
CA LEU A 66 -3.72 -5.68 12.25
C LEU A 66 -4.62 -4.64 11.56
N ILE A 67 -4.09 -3.84 10.63
CA ILE A 67 -4.88 -2.87 9.87
C ILE A 67 -5.98 -3.57 9.07
N GLN A 68 -5.66 -4.68 8.38
CA GLN A 68 -6.66 -5.47 7.67
C GLN A 68 -7.74 -6.04 8.59
N ALA A 69 -7.37 -6.48 9.79
CA ALA A 69 -8.32 -7.01 10.76
C ALA A 69 -9.26 -5.92 11.33
N LEU A 70 -8.76 -4.68 11.47
CA LEU A 70 -9.53 -3.54 11.99
C LEU A 70 -10.51 -2.95 10.96
N ARG A 71 -10.27 -3.16 9.66
CA ARG A 71 -11.04 -2.53 8.57
C ARG A 71 -11.82 -3.57 7.76
N GLN A 72 -13.13 -3.40 7.67
CA GLN A 72 -13.97 -4.23 6.79
C GLN A 72 -13.60 -3.96 5.32
N ASN A 73 -13.50 -5.03 4.52
CA ASN A 73 -13.18 -4.97 3.08
C ASN A 73 -11.84 -4.26 2.76
N CYS A 74 -10.85 -4.36 3.64
CA CYS A 74 -9.53 -3.78 3.43
C CYS A 74 -8.60 -4.79 2.73
N SER A 75 -8.22 -4.50 1.49
CA SER A 75 -7.19 -5.27 0.80
C SER A 75 -5.83 -5.10 1.48
N TYR A 76 -4.89 -5.98 1.18
CA TYR A 76 -3.52 -5.85 1.71
C TYR A 76 -2.84 -4.61 1.13
N TRP A 77 -3.18 -4.22 -0.11
CA TRP A 77 -2.75 -2.95 -0.69
C TRP A 77 -3.31 -1.74 0.07
N ASP A 78 -4.61 -1.73 0.40
CA ASP A 78 -5.21 -0.66 1.21
C ASP A 78 -4.53 -0.53 2.58
N ALA A 79 -4.15 -1.66 3.19
CA ALA A 79 -3.40 -1.65 4.45
C ALA A 79 -2.02 -0.99 4.30
N ILE A 80 -1.32 -1.20 3.18
CA ILE A 80 -0.05 -0.52 2.87
C ILE A 80 -0.28 0.99 2.76
N ILE A 81 -1.32 1.43 2.06
CA ILE A 81 -1.62 2.87 1.91
C ILE A 81 -1.97 3.51 3.26
N LEU A 82 -2.72 2.82 4.12
CA LEU A 82 -3.03 3.30 5.46
C LEU A 82 -1.80 3.34 6.37
N MET A 83 -0.92 2.35 6.28
CA MET A 83 0.35 2.33 7.00
C MET A 83 1.27 3.46 6.53
N ASP A 84 1.35 3.72 5.23
CA ASP A 84 2.09 4.85 4.67
C ASP A 84 1.59 6.19 5.25
N ALA A 85 0.27 6.41 5.27
CA ALA A 85 -0.33 7.59 5.88
C ALA A 85 0.02 7.73 7.37
N TYR A 86 0.00 6.61 8.12
CA TYR A 86 0.38 6.58 9.54
C TYR A 86 1.87 6.85 9.78
N ILE A 87 2.73 6.32 8.92
CA ILE A 87 4.16 6.56 9.01
C ILE A 87 4.48 8.05 8.82
N LYS A 88 3.81 8.71 7.87
CA LYS A 88 4.01 10.13 7.55
C LYS A 88 3.36 11.06 8.55
N ASP A 89 2.15 10.74 8.98
CA ASP A 89 1.38 11.48 9.99
C ASP A 89 0.70 10.49 10.95
N PRO A 90 1.33 10.20 12.10
CA PRO A 90 0.81 9.23 13.05
C PRO A 90 -0.58 9.58 13.60
N LEU A 91 -0.91 10.87 13.73
CA LEU A 91 -2.18 11.29 14.29
C LEU A 91 -3.31 11.05 13.27
N ASN A 92 -3.12 11.55 12.05
CA ASN A 92 -4.12 11.41 10.99
C ASN A 92 -4.23 9.95 10.50
N GLY A 93 -3.10 9.27 10.29
CA GLY A 93 -3.11 7.88 9.85
C GLY A 93 -3.77 6.95 10.87
N LYS A 94 -3.58 7.18 12.17
CA LYS A 94 -4.30 6.44 13.21
C LYS A 94 -5.81 6.65 13.11
N ALA A 95 -6.25 7.89 12.89
CA ALA A 95 -7.67 8.18 12.69
C ALA A 95 -8.22 7.48 11.43
N LEU A 96 -7.46 7.45 10.33
CA LEU A 96 -7.85 6.75 9.10
C LEU A 96 -7.96 5.23 9.29
N ILE A 97 -7.02 4.62 10.02
CA ILE A 97 -7.02 3.18 10.32
C ILE A 97 -8.21 2.79 11.21
N LEU A 98 -8.52 3.60 12.22
CA LEU A 98 -9.57 3.28 13.21
C LEU A 98 -10.97 3.72 12.79
N ARG A 99 -11.11 4.45 11.68
CA ARG A 99 -12.41 4.89 11.15
C ARG A 99 -13.23 3.67 10.71
N ARG A 100 -14.41 3.53 11.31
CA ARG A 100 -15.43 2.51 11.00
C ARG A 100 -16.27 2.89 9.79
#